data_AF-A0A8T5RGM1-F1
#
_entry.id   AF-A0A8T5RGM1-F1
#
_cell.length_a   1.000
_cell.length_b   1.000
_cell.length_c   1.000
_cell.angle_alpha   90.00
_cell.angle_beta   90.00
_cell.angle_gamma   90.00
#
_symmetry.space_group_name_H-M   'P 1'
#
loop_
_entity.id
_entity.type
_entity.pdbx_description
1 polymer ?
#
loop_
_entity_poly.entity_id
_entity_poly.type
_entity_poly.pdbx_seq_one_letter_code
_entity_poly.pdbx_strand_id
1 'polypeptide(L)' 'MDIELLIIGNEILIGKTQNTNSNWMAKKITKYGHKIKRITTVGDELDEIGNVIHEIIKRKPEIIITSGGLI' A
#
# COMPACT_ATOMS: atom_id res chain seq x y z
N MET A 1 5.67 5.80 14.55
CA MET A 1 4.58 4.96 14.07
C MET A 1 5.07 4.07 12.95
N ASP A 2 4.76 2.78 13.03
CA ASP A 2 4.95 1.79 11.99
C ASP A 2 3.74 1.78 11.05
N ILE A 3 3.98 2.04 9.76
CA ILE A 3 2.95 2.16 8.73
C ILE A 3 3.19 1.12 7.63
N GLU A 4 2.13 0.51 7.12
CA GLU A 4 2.17 -0.27 5.86
C GLU A 4 1.30 0.42 4.79
N LEU A 5 1.78 0.40 3.55
CA LEU A 5 1.04 0.88 2.38
C LEU A 5 0.52 -0.30 1.56
N LEU A 6 -0.73 -0.20 1.11
CA LEU A 6 -1.35 -1.11 0.15
C LEU A 6 -1.78 -0.35 -1.09
N ILE A 7 -1.21 -0.69 -2.24
CA ILE A 7 -1.55 -0.11 -3.53
C ILE A 7 -2.36 -1.10 -4.34
N ILE A 8 -3.48 -0.66 -4.91
CA ILE A 8 -4.42 -1.49 -5.65
C ILE A 8 -4.44 -0.97 -7.09
N GLY A 9 -4.09 -1.83 -8.05
CA GLY A 9 -4.14 -1.45 -9.46
C GLY A 9 -3.39 -2.42 -10.38
N ASN A 10 -4.11 -3.02 -11.32
CA ASN A 10 -3.54 -3.93 -12.32
C ASN A 10 -2.54 -3.24 -13.23
N GLU A 11 -2.77 -1.96 -13.56
CA GLU A 11 -1.87 -1.12 -14.35
C GLU A 11 -0.51 -0.91 -13.70
N ILE A 12 -0.44 -0.96 -12.36
CA ILE A 12 0.81 -0.90 -11.61
C ILE A 12 1.56 -2.23 -11.73
N LEU A 13 0.85 -3.35 -11.57
CA LEU A 13 1.43 -4.69 -11.64
C LEU A 13 2.03 -5.00 -13.01
N ILE A 14 1.37 -4.60 -14.09
CA ILE A 14 1.85 -4.82 -15.47
C ILE A 14 2.85 -3.74 -15.92
N GLY A 15 3.21 -2.79 -15.07
CA GLY A 15 4.15 -1.71 -15.39
C GLY A 15 3.63 -0.69 -16.40
N LYS A 16 2.32 -0.64 -16.67
CA LYS A 16 1.70 0.38 -17.53
C LYS A 16 1.78 1.76 -16.87
N THR A 17 1.62 1.81 -15.55
CA THR A 17 1.72 3.03 -14.75
C THR A 17 2.78 2.86 -13.68
N GLN A 18 3.66 3.86 -13.52
CA GLN A 18 4.64 3.84 -12.44
C GLN A 18 3.96 4.15 -11.10
N ASN A 19 4.27 3.37 -10.06
CA ASN A 19 3.79 3.59 -8.70
C ASN A 19 4.44 4.83 -8.04
N THR A 20 4.03 6.02 -8.46
CA THR A 20 4.50 7.29 -7.89
C THR A 20 3.81 7.62 -6.56
N ASN A 21 2.59 7.10 -6.33
CA ASN A 21 1.82 7.26 -5.10
C ASN A 21 2.61 6.77 -3.87
N SER A 22 3.15 5.55 -3.93
CA SER A 22 3.96 4.97 -2.86
C SER A 22 5.20 5.81 -2.56
N ASN A 23 5.89 6.25 -3.61
CA ASN A 23 7.09 7.08 -3.46
C ASN A 23 6.77 8.44 -2.82
N TRP A 24 5.69 9.09 -3.24
CA TRP A 24 5.23 10.35 -2.67
C TRP A 24 4.85 10.20 -1.19
N MET A 25 4.07 9.16 -0.86
CA MET A 25 3.67 8.87 0.52
C MET A 25 4.88 8.55 1.39
N ALA A 26 5.81 7.72 0.91
CA ALA A 26 7.03 7.36 1.64
C ALA A 26 7.88 8.58 2.00
N LYS A 27 8.08 9.50 1.05
CA LYS A 27 8.80 10.76 1.29
C LYS A 27 8.11 11.61 2.36
N LYS A 28 6.78 11.75 2.29
CA LYS A 28 6.01 12.54 3.26
C LYS A 28 6.03 11.90 4.65
N ILE A 29 5.71 10.62 4.76
CA ILE A 29 5.66 9.88 6.03
C ILE A 29 7.02 9.90 6.73
N THR A 30 8.10 9.64 5.99
CA THR A 30 9.47 9.68 6.54
C THR A 30 9.84 11.09 6.99
N LYS A 31 9.42 12.13 6.26
CA LYS A 31 9.64 13.54 6.66
C LYS A 31 9.00 13.89 8.00
N TYR A 32 7.87 13.25 8.36
CA TYR A 32 7.21 13.44 9.66
C TYR A 32 7.75 12.51 10.77
N GLY A 33 8.84 11.77 10.52
CA GLY A 33 9.48 10.90 11.52
C GLY A 33 8.78 9.55 11.73
N HIS A 34 7.91 9.15 10.81
CA HIS A 34 7.26 7.84 10.81
C HIS A 34 7.99 6.86 9.89
N LYS A 35 7.78 5.56 10.10
CA LYS A 35 8.47 4.50 9.36
C LYS A 35 7.49 3.68 8.54
N ILE A 36 7.76 3.57 7.24
CA ILE A 36 7.07 2.60 6.40
C ILE A 36 7.81 1.27 6.48
N LYS A 37 7.12 0.23 6.95
CA LYS A 37 7.70 -1.12 7.10
C LYS A 37 7.60 -1.95 5.83
N ARG A 38 6.51 -1.77 5.07
CA ARG A 38 6.25 -2.49 3.82
C ARG A 38 5.33 -1.67 2.92
N ILE A 39 5.52 -1.86 1.62
CA ILE A 39 4.64 -1.37 0.57
C ILE A 39 4.27 -2.59 -0.26
N THR A 40 2.99 -2.89 -0.35
CA THR A 40 2.47 -4.03 -1.12
C THR A 40 1.63 -3.50 -2.26
N THR A 41 1.77 -4.06 -3.46
CA THR A 41 0.90 -3.78 -4.60
C THR A 41 0.12 -5.04 -4.95
N VAL A 42 -1.19 -4.91 -5.12
CA VAL A 42 -2.10 -6.01 -5.47
C VAL A 42 -2.95 -5.64 -6.69
N GLY A 43 -3.54 -6.66 -7.32
CA GLY A 43 -4.49 -6.48 -8.41
C GLY A 43 -5.83 -5.96 -7.91
N ASP A 44 -6.69 -5.56 -8.84
CA ASP A 44 -8.02 -5.02 -8.55
C ASP A 44 -9.06 -6.14 -8.39
N GLU A 45 -8.75 -7.09 -7.50
CA GLU A 45 -9.57 -8.27 -7.19
C GLU A 45 -9.92 -8.25 -5.70
N LEU A 46 -11.21 -8.29 -5.36
CA LEU A 46 -11.68 -8.13 -3.98
C LEU A 46 -11.08 -9.18 -3.02
N ASP A 47 -10.98 -10.43 -3.48
CA ASP A 47 -10.43 -11.52 -2.67
C ASP A 47 -8.93 -11.31 -2.38
N GLU A 48 -8.16 -10.85 -3.37
CA GLU A 48 -6.74 -10.54 -3.22
C GLU A 48 -6.53 -9.38 -2.24
N ILE A 49 -7.32 -8.31 -2.38
CA ILE A 49 -7.29 -7.16 -1.49
C ILE A 49 -7.60 -7.61 -0.04
N GLY A 50 -8.66 -8.40 0.14
CA GLY A 50 -9.05 -8.95 1.45
C GLY A 50 -7.95 -9.80 2.08
N ASN A 51 -7.37 -10.73 1.32
CA ASN A 51 -6.27 -11.59 1.78
C ASN A 51 -5.07 -10.76 2.24
N VAL A 52 -4.63 -9.79 1.43
CA VAL A 52 -3.48 -8.97 1.77
C VAL A 52 -3.76 -8.04 2.96
N ILE A 53 -4.97 -7.49 3.09
CA ILE A 53 -5.35 -6.75 4.30
C ILE A 53 -5.24 -7.63 5.55
N HIS A 54 -5.73 -8.87 5.51
CA HIS A 54 -5.59 -9.80 6.62
C HIS A 54 -4.13 -10.09 6.98
N GLU A 55 -3.25 -10.23 5.98
CA GLU A 55 -1.82 -10.37 6.21
C GLU A 55 -1.18 -9.13 6.84
N ILE A 56 -1.56 -7.93 6.38
CA ILE A 56 -1.09 -6.66 6.96
C ILE A 56 -1.52 -6.57 8.43
N ILE A 57 -2.79 -6.86 8.73
CA ILE A 57 -3.31 -6.84 10.11
C ILE A 57 -2.55 -7.82 11.01
N LYS A 58 -2.22 -9.02 10.53
CA LYS A 58 -1.42 -10.01 11.29
C LYS A 58 -0.04 -9.47 11.69
N ARG A 59 0.53 -8.55 10.90
CA ARG A 59 1.81 -7.89 11.19
C ARG A 59 1.68 -6.71 12.16
N LYS A 60 0.45 -6.33 12.52
CA LYS A 60 0.12 -5.31 13.53
C LYS A 60 0.79 -3.95 13.29
N PRO A 61 0.68 -3.33 12.10
CA PRO A 61 1.08 -1.93 11.94
C PRO A 61 0.15 -1.02 12.76
N GLU A 62 0.64 0.18 13.10
CA GLU A 62 -0.18 1.19 13.76
C GLU A 62 -1.17 1.84 12.77
N ILE A 63 -0.78 1.95 11.50
CA ILE A 63 -1.61 2.51 10.43
C ILE A 63 -1.45 1.68 9.15
N ILE A 64 -2.57 1.44 8.47
CA ILE A 64 -2.63 0.93 7.10
C ILE A 64 -3.16 2.05 6.21
N ILE A 65 -2.46 2.36 5.12
CA ILE A 65 -2.91 3.33 4.11
C ILE A 65 -3.11 2.58 2.80
N THR A 66 -4.30 2.70 2.22
CA THR A 66 -4.62 2.13 0.91
C THR A 66 -4.68 3.22 -0.17
N SER A 67 -4.39 2.88 -1.42
CA SER A 67 -4.53 3.79 -2.56
C SER A 67 -4.83 3.02 -3.85
N GLY A 68 -5.77 3.51 -4.65
CA GLY A 68 -6.28 2.83 -5.86
C GLY A 68 -7.52 1.98 -5.59
N GLY A 69 -8.07 1.35 -6.64
CA GLY A 69 -9.26 0.48 -6.55
C GLY A 69 -10.57 1.21 -6.20
N LEU A 70 -10.66 2.52 -6.45
CA LEU A 70 -11.91 3.28 -6.32
C LEU A 70 -12.57 3.34 -7.69
N ILE A 71 -13.68 2.59 -7.84
CA ILE A 71 -14.57 2.61 -9.02
C ILE A 71 -15.64 3.68 -8.86
#